data_AF-A0A5J4TN40-F1
#
_entry.id   AF-A0A5J4TN40-F1
#
_cell.length_a   1.000
_cell.length_b   1.000
_cell.length_c   1.000
_cell.angle_alpha   90.00
_cell.angle_beta   90.00
_cell.angle_gamma   90.00
#
_symmetry.space_group_name_H-M   'P 1'
#
loop_
_entity.id
_entity.type
_entity.pdbx_description
1 polymer ?
#
loop_
_entity_poly.entity_id
_entity_poly.type
_entity_poly.pdbx_seq_one_letter_code
_entity_poly.pdbx_strand_id
1 'polypeptide(L)'
;MEDSKLLESEGFQVLKTLGSGAQGNVFLVHQQQLGFLAAKVMKNDFFDTTEWDIAGILSKDPPQTCPFIIRNIAAKQFDKSTIILMDYANMEV
;
A
#
# COMPACT_ATOMS: atom_id res chain seq x y z
N MET A 1 10.51 12.09 -1.73
CA MET A 1 10.04 13.44 -1.29
C MET A 1 8.77 13.84 -2.02
N GLU A 2 8.58 13.50 -3.31
CA GLU A 2 7.28 13.65 -3.98
C GLU A 2 6.25 12.62 -3.47
N ASP A 3 6.63 11.34 -3.38
CA ASP A 3 5.71 10.27 -2.94
C ASP A 3 5.12 10.49 -1.53
N SER A 4 5.93 10.97 -0.58
CA SER A 4 5.46 11.28 0.77
C SER A 4 4.49 12.46 0.77
N LYS A 5 4.72 13.49 -0.06
CA LYS A 5 3.81 14.62 -0.21
C LYS A 5 2.48 14.20 -0.84
N LEU A 6 2.52 13.27 -1.80
CA LEU A 6 1.30 12.70 -2.36
C LEU A 6 0.48 11.98 -1.27
N LEU A 7 1.14 11.16 -0.45
CA LEU A 7 0.49 10.51 0.69
C LEU A 7 -0.09 11.53 1.69
N GLU A 8 0.67 12.57 2.03
CA GLU A 8 0.20 13.64 2.92
C GLU A 8 -1.01 14.39 2.35
N SER A 9 -1.02 14.65 1.03
CA SER A 9 -2.17 15.29 0.36
C SER A 9 -3.43 14.44 0.36
N GLU A 10 -3.28 13.12 0.54
CA GLU A 10 -4.37 12.14 0.68
C GLU A 10 -4.76 11.91 2.16
N GLY A 11 -4.22 12.70 3.09
CA GLY A 11 -4.55 12.65 4.51
C GLY A 11 -3.81 11.57 5.30
N PHE A 12 -2.75 10.99 4.74
CA PHE A 12 -1.89 10.06 5.46
C PHE A 12 -0.79 10.81 6.22
N GLN A 13 -0.53 10.41 7.46
CA GLN A 13 0.68 10.79 8.17
C GLN A 13 1.80 9.81 7.79
N VAL A 14 2.83 10.29 7.11
CA VAL A 14 4.01 9.47 6.76
C VAL A 14 4.97 9.41 7.96
N LEU A 15 5.29 8.19 8.42
CA LEU A 15 6.10 7.98 9.62
C LEU A 15 7.55 7.62 9.29
N LYS A 16 7.74 6.69 8.36
CA LYS A 16 9.06 6.30 7.85
C LYS A 16 8.96 5.60 6.51
N THR A 17 10.05 5.60 5.75
CA THR A 17 10.20 4.71 4.60
C THR A 17 10.50 3.29 5.11
N LEU A 18 9.74 2.31 4.66
CA LEU A 18 9.96 0.88 4.93
C LEU A 18 10.89 0.24 3.90
N GLY A 19 10.83 0.71 2.65
CA GLY A 19 11.69 0.23 1.58
C GLY A 19 11.59 1.08 0.33
N SER A 20 12.62 1.00 -0.50
CA SER A 20 12.71 1.69 -1.78
C SER A 20 13.23 0.70 -2.83
N GLY A 21 12.52 0.56 -3.94
CA GLY A 21 12.89 -0.36 -5.00
C GLY A 21 12.59 0.19 -6.39
N ALA A 22 12.94 -0.59 -7.42
CA ALA A 22 12.75 -0.20 -8.82
C ALA A 22 11.29 0.11 -9.18
N GLN A 23 10.34 -0.53 -8.50
CA GLN A 23 8.90 -0.39 -8.74
C GLN A 23 8.23 0.63 -7.80
N GLY A 24 8.97 1.38 -7.00
CA GLY A 24 8.41 2.41 -6.12
C GLY A 24 8.90 2.34 -4.68
N ASN A 25 8.34 3.22 -3.86
CA ASN A 25 8.68 3.39 -2.46
C ASN A 25 7.54 2.90 -1.57
N VAL A 26 7.89 2.24 -0.46
CA VAL A 26 6.94 1.76 0.54
C VAL A 26 7.14 2.55 1.83
N PHE A 27 6.05 3.09 2.36
CA PHE A 27 6.05 3.91 3.57
C PHE A 27 5.19 3.27 4.64
N LEU A 28 5.62 3.41 5.90
CA LEU A 28 4.74 3.24 7.04
C LEU A 28 3.94 4.54 7.18
N VAL A 29 2.62 4.42 7.13
CA VAL A 29 1.70 5.55 7.27
C VAL A 29 0.70 5.29 8.38
N HIS A 30 0.12 6.37 8.91
CA HIS A 30 -1.02 6.33 9.81
C HIS A 30 -2.19 7.13 9.22
N GLN A 31 -3.40 6.57 9.31
CA GLN A 31 -4.65 7.23 8.94
C GLN A 31 -5.68 7.01 10.06
N GLN A 32 -6.40 8.07 10.43
CA GLN A 32 -7.16 8.11 11.69
C GLN A 32 -8.22 6.99 11.83
N GLN A 33 -8.78 6.51 10.72
CA GLN A 33 -9.83 5.47 10.73
C GLN A 33 -9.28 4.06 10.55
N LEU A 34 -8.15 3.92 9.85
CA LEU A 34 -7.56 2.64 9.46
C LEU A 34 -6.35 2.23 10.33
N GLY A 35 -5.78 3.16 11.11
CA GLY A 35 -4.60 2.92 11.93
C GLY A 35 -3.31 2.91 11.11
N PHE A 36 -2.38 2.02 11.46
CA PHE A 36 -1.08 1.88 10.79
C PHE A 36 -1.18 0.98 9.58
N LEU A 37 -0.63 1.45 8.45
CA LEU A 37 -0.66 0.75 7.16
C LEU A 37 0.69 0.86 6.48
N ALA A 38 0.98 -0.07 5.58
CA ALA A 38 2.02 0.13 4.57
C ALA A 38 1.37 0.74 3.32
N ALA A 39 2.01 1.76 2.75
CA ALA A 39 1.58 2.43 1.53
C ALA A 39 2.70 2.38 0.50
N LYS A 40 2.47 1.69 -0.62
CA LYS A 40 3.37 1.67 -1.78
C LYS A 40 2.96 2.77 -2.74
N VAL A 41 3.88 3.65 -3.10
CA VAL A 41 3.72 4.65 -4.17
C VAL A 41 4.58 4.22 -5.35
N MET A 42 3.96 4.08 -6.51
CA MET A 42 4.61 3.61 -7.73
C MET A 42 4.15 4.37 -8.96
N LYS A 43 4.94 4.38 -10.03
CA LYS A 43 4.49 4.93 -11.32
C LYS A 43 3.45 4.02 -11.94
N ASN A 44 2.51 4.60 -12.69
CA ASN A 44 1.45 3.84 -13.36
C ASN A 44 2.00 2.81 -14.37
N ASP A 45 3.15 3.09 -14.99
CA ASP A 45 3.82 2.14 -15.92
C ASP A 45 4.21 0.82 -15.26
N PHE A 46 4.33 0.78 -13.92
CA PHE A 46 4.62 -0.43 -13.16
C PHE A 46 3.37 -1.07 -12.57
N PHE A 47 2.18 -0.45 -12.69
CA PHE A 47 0.96 -0.97 -12.12
C PHE A 47 0.41 -2.11 -12.97
N ASP A 48 0.38 -3.33 -12.42
CA ASP A 48 -0.20 -4.49 -13.07
C ASP A 48 -1.67 -4.67 -12.65
N THR A 49 -2.58 -4.45 -13.60
CA THR A 49 -4.03 -4.61 -13.36
C THR A 49 -4.40 -6.07 -13.09
N THR A 50 -3.69 -7.03 -13.68
CA THR A 50 -3.91 -8.46 -13.45
C THR A 50 -3.57 -8.82 -12.01
N GLU A 51 -2.45 -8.32 -11.49
CA GLU A 51 -2.06 -8.52 -10.09
C GLU A 51 -3.08 -7.90 -9.14
N TRP A 52 -3.58 -6.70 -9.47
CA TRP A 52 -4.62 -6.02 -8.70
C TRP A 52 -5.94 -6.80 -8.67
N ASP A 53 -6.38 -7.34 -9.81
CA ASP A 53 -7.61 -8.14 -9.92
C ASP A 53 -7.51 -9.42 -9.08
N ILE A 54 -6.36 -10.09 -9.10
CA ILE A 54 -6.09 -11.27 -8.26
C ILE A 54 -6.15 -10.89 -6.78
N ALA A 55 -5.55 -9.76 -6.38
CA ALA A 55 -5.64 -9.28 -5.01
C ALA A 55 -7.09 -8.95 -4.61
N GLY A 56 -7.91 -8.45 -5.52
CA GLY A 56 -9.34 -8.22 -5.32
C GLY A 56 -10.17 -9.50 -5.18
N ILE A 57 -9.73 -10.62 -5.76
CA ILE A 57 -10.33 -11.94 -5.48
C ILE A 57 -9.96 -12.37 -4.06
N LEU A 58 -8.68 -12.27 -3.70
CA LEU A 58 -8.17 -12.67 -2.38
C LEU A 58 -8.77 -11.84 -1.23
N SER A 59 -9.11 -10.58 -1.46
CA SER A 59 -9.70 -9.71 -0.44
C SER A 59 -11.10 -10.17 0.01
N LYS A 60 -11.78 -11.01 -0.78
CA LYS A 60 -13.08 -11.61 -0.42
C LYS A 60 -12.94 -12.77 0.56
N ASP A 61 -11.77 -13.39 0.61
CA ASP A 61 -11.52 -14.47 1.57
C ASP A 61 -11.45 -13.89 2.98
N PRO A 62 -12.14 -14.48 3.97
CA PRO A 62 -11.99 -14.08 5.35
C PRO A 62 -10.50 -14.07 5.78
N PRO A 63 -10.04 -13.08 6.57
CA PRO A 63 -8.65 -13.03 7.05
C PRO A 63 -8.14 -14.34 7.67
N GLN A 64 -9.04 -15.02 8.37
CA GLN A 64 -8.84 -16.28 9.07
C GLN A 64 -8.71 -17.51 8.14
N THR A 65 -9.11 -17.40 6.87
CA THR A 65 -8.89 -18.48 5.88
C THR A 65 -7.41 -18.63 5.56
N CYS A 66 -6.68 -17.52 5.48
CA CYS A 66 -5.23 -17.52 5.33
C CYS A 66 -4.63 -16.26 6.00
N PRO A 67 -4.14 -16.36 7.25
CA PRO A 67 -3.61 -15.22 8.00
C PRO A 67 -2.15 -14.91 7.66
N PHE A 68 -1.54 -15.62 6.72
CA PHE A 68 -0.12 -15.52 6.39
C PHE A 68 0.16 -14.71 5.11
N ILE A 69 -0.85 -14.05 4.57
CA ILE A 69 -0.73 -13.23 3.37
C ILE A 69 -0.92 -11.75 3.73
N ILE A 70 0.00 -10.91 3.26
CA ILE A 70 -0.16 -9.46 3.30
C ILE A 70 -1.25 -9.07 2.31
N ARG A 71 -2.35 -8.49 2.80
CA ARG A 71 -3.49 -8.13 1.96
C ARG A 71 -3.31 -6.75 1.39
N ASN A 72 -3.66 -6.61 0.11
CA ASN A 72 -3.89 -5.31 -0.49
C ASN A 72 -5.30 -4.85 -0.10
N ILE A 73 -5.39 -3.66 0.49
CA ILE A 73 -6.62 -3.12 1.08
C ILE A 73 -7.34 -2.23 0.07
N ALA A 74 -6.60 -1.32 -0.57
CA ALA A 74 -7.15 -0.39 -1.55
C ALA A 74 -6.04 0.13 -2.48
N ALA A 75 -6.44 0.56 -3.68
CA ALA A 75 -5.56 1.28 -4.58
C ALA A 75 -6.24 2.55 -5.06
N LYS A 76 -5.44 3.60 -5.27
CA LYS A 76 -5.88 4.85 -5.87
C LYS A 76 -4.87 5.27 -6.94
N GLN A 77 -5.33 5.34 -8.18
CA GLN A 77 -4.54 5.84 -9.30
C GLN A 77 -4.70 7.36 -9.42
N PHE A 78 -3.58 8.00 -9.75
CA PHE A 78 -3.44 9.42 -10.08
C PHE A 78 -2.87 9.54 -11.50
N ASP A 79 -2.66 10.77 -11.97
CA ASP A 79 -2.16 11.03 -13.33
C ASP A 79 -0.87 10.27 -13.66
N LYS A 80 0.09 10.20 -12.73
CA LYS A 80 1.41 9.59 -12.97
C LYS A 80 1.76 8.44 -12.04
N SER A 81 1.01 8.25 -10.97
CA SER A 81 1.34 7.34 -9.89
C SER A 81 0.12 6.64 -9.33
N THR A 82 0.35 5.50 -8.69
CA THR A 82 -0.63 4.73 -7.96
C THR A 82 -0.18 4.59 -6.52
N ILE A 83 -1.12 4.77 -5.59
CA ILE A 83 -0.96 4.39 -4.19
C ILE A 83 -1.65 3.04 -3.99
N ILE A 84 -0.94 2.07 -3.40
CA ILE A 84 -1.48 0.80 -2.94
C ILE A 84 -1.35 0.74 -1.41
N LEU A 85 -2.47 0.59 -0.72
CA LEU A 85 -2.53 0.36 0.72
C LEU A 85 -2.51 -1.14 1.01
N MET A 86 -1.72 -1.54 1.99
CA MET A 86 -1.49 -2.93 2.34
C MET A 86 -1.30 -3.10 3.85
N ASP A 87 -1.48 -4.34 4.33
CA ASP A 87 -1.23 -4.69 5.72
C ASP A 87 0.21 -4.33 6.12
N TYR A 88 0.35 -3.75 7.31
CA TYR A 88 1.67 -3.50 7.89
C TYR A 88 2.12 -4.70 8.74
N ALA A 89 3.02 -5.52 8.19
CA ALA A 89 3.71 -6.56 8.95
C ALA A 89 4.82 -5.95 9.82
N ASN A 90 4.58 -5.92 11.13
CA ASN A 90 5.43 -5.23 12.11
C ASN A 90 6.24 -6.19 12.99
N MET A 91 6.32 -7.48 12.63
CA MET A 91 7.13 -8.43 13.39
C MET A 91 8.61 -8.09 13.24
N GLU A 92 9.25 -7.76 14.36
CA GLU A 92 10.70 -7.59 14.45
C GLU A 92 11.34 -8.96 14.80
N VAL A 93 12.51 -9.24 14.21
CA VAL A 93 13.30 -10.46 14.46
C VAL A 93 14.32 -10.21 15.55
#